data_AF-A0A381Z6H8-F1
#
_entry.id   AF-A0A381Z6H8-F1
#
_cell.length_a   1.000
_cell.length_b   1.000
_cell.length_c   1.000
_cell.angle_alpha   90.00
_cell.angle_beta   90.00
_cell.angle_gamma   90.00
#
_symmetry.space_group_name_H-M   'P 1'
#
loop_
_entity.id
_entity.type
_entity.pdbx_description
1 polymer ?
#
loop_
_entity_poly.entity_id
_entity_poly.type
_entity_poly.pdbx_seq_one_letter_code
_entity_poly.pdbx_strand_id
1 'polypeptide(L)'
;MSIVATGVGSHSFLKYSAKAYQHGFSSTMTYMNDWFFVPFFLFGWLPIVYYTKIHSIPNYFERRFNKWVRVLATIAILVYMIGYIAIGFLTMGKTLEPILGWDLYTIIMVVAVISGVYITFGGQTAIIFTDLAQGFILLFAGLFIFILGIQYVGGFGSFWNSLSPEFKLPLAHFNKPSNFNFVGIFWQDGVAGSVGFLFMNQGLIMRFMAAKSVNDGRKSVVFNVLFLLPISTICVSNAGWIGRSISNLMPNKWDATVKLDHIFTYVASIITTSEVVFAFIIAAVAAALMSTVDTLINAVAAVVVNDVYKPIVKNRSDKHYLKIAMIVSAGATILGAASTIFFNNFPTLYEAHGFFHSTVVPPMVVAIFLGIFWRRYTTWAAVMTFIGGAFFMWLGSKYPGIIIAPFDHGIVMDPDHPYTYIRALYNTLVCLGVGVIVTLFTQPKSEKDMEGLTVWSIEKAREYFKGSKPNDEEGDKVEVMWKQIEGDDSTVSFSKSDMEKMKAKVGDLVYLSDKRKWLGGLKSIHSVFGEPHEEYGLVYLTADQLRQGLFVEGKFLVVEKEM
;
A
#
# COMPACT_ATOMS: atom_id res chain seq x y z
N MET A 1 10.24 -4.74 -4.03
CA MET A 1 9.90 -4.12 -5.33
C MET A 1 8.41 -4.00 -5.58
N SER A 2 7.58 -5.07 -5.53
CA SER A 2 6.13 -4.91 -5.70
C SER A 2 5.49 -3.96 -4.66
N ILE A 3 6.00 -3.95 -3.41
CA ILE A 3 5.63 -2.97 -2.38
C ILE A 3 5.97 -1.53 -2.80
N VAL A 4 7.08 -1.29 -3.50
CA VAL A 4 7.46 0.05 -4.00
C VAL A 4 6.50 0.50 -5.09
N ALA A 5 6.22 -0.38 -6.07
CA ALA A 5 5.29 -0.06 -7.15
C ALA A 5 3.91 0.33 -6.61
N THR A 6 3.52 -0.21 -5.46
CA THR A 6 2.26 0.13 -4.77
C THR A 6 2.38 1.35 -3.84
N GLY A 7 3.48 1.48 -3.10
CA GLY A 7 3.68 2.50 -2.06
C GLY A 7 4.15 3.85 -2.62
N VAL A 8 4.95 3.82 -3.67
CA VAL A 8 5.24 4.99 -4.50
C VAL A 8 4.12 5.04 -5.54
N GLY A 9 2.89 5.27 -5.06
CA GLY A 9 1.75 5.46 -5.93
C GLY A 9 2.12 6.56 -6.91
N SER A 10 2.19 6.25 -8.18
CA SER A 10 2.66 7.11 -9.28
C SER A 10 1.96 8.47 -9.40
N HIS A 11 0.79 8.65 -8.77
CA HIS A 11 0.19 9.98 -8.56
C HIS A 11 1.10 10.93 -7.77
N SER A 12 2.05 10.37 -7.04
CA SER A 12 3.12 11.03 -6.30
C SER A 12 4.03 11.86 -7.20
N PHE A 13 4.26 11.49 -8.47
CA PHE A 13 5.10 12.30 -9.37
C PHE A 13 4.52 13.70 -9.55
N LEU A 14 3.24 13.82 -9.91
CA LEU A 14 2.60 15.13 -10.10
C LEU A 14 2.42 15.83 -8.75
N LYS A 15 1.94 15.08 -7.76
CA LYS A 15 1.62 15.56 -6.43
C LYS A 15 2.83 16.20 -5.72
N TYR A 16 3.96 15.49 -5.67
CA TYR A 16 5.16 15.98 -5.00
C TYR A 16 6.00 16.89 -5.88
N SER A 17 5.96 16.79 -7.21
CA SER A 17 6.59 17.80 -8.07
C SER A 17 5.95 19.18 -7.87
N ALA A 18 4.62 19.24 -7.73
CA ALA A 18 3.93 20.48 -7.40
C ALA A 18 4.41 21.08 -6.06
N LYS A 19 4.42 20.28 -4.99
CA LYS A 19 4.85 20.74 -3.66
C LYS A 19 6.36 21.00 -3.57
N ALA A 20 7.18 20.26 -4.29
CA ALA A 20 8.62 20.47 -4.40
C ALA A 20 8.97 21.80 -5.09
N TYR A 21 8.18 22.19 -6.10
CA TYR A 21 8.33 23.49 -6.75
C TYR A 21 7.93 24.65 -5.83
N GLN A 22 6.89 24.47 -5.02
CA GLN A 22 6.41 25.50 -4.10
C GLN A 22 7.24 25.62 -2.81
N HIS A 23 7.71 24.50 -2.26
CA HIS A 23 8.26 24.42 -0.89
C HIS A 23 9.64 23.74 -0.79
N GLY A 24 10.23 23.34 -1.92
CA GLY A 24 11.57 22.78 -1.97
C GLY A 24 11.69 21.39 -1.37
N PHE A 25 12.79 21.13 -0.67
CA PHE A 25 13.12 19.82 -0.11
C PHE A 25 12.17 19.37 0.99
N SER A 26 11.44 20.29 1.64
CA SER A 26 10.42 19.93 2.62
C SER A 26 9.28 19.05 2.06
N SER A 27 9.10 19.02 0.73
CA SER A 27 8.22 18.07 0.02
C SER A 27 8.56 16.59 0.24
N THR A 28 9.79 16.26 0.64
CA THR A 28 10.21 14.86 0.91
C THR A 28 9.63 14.28 2.20
N MET A 29 9.19 15.15 3.11
CA MET A 29 8.85 14.79 4.47
C MET A 29 7.74 13.72 4.53
N THR A 30 6.78 13.73 3.60
CA THR A 30 5.71 12.74 3.56
C THR A 30 6.24 11.30 3.51
N TYR A 31 7.28 11.02 2.72
CA TYR A 31 7.86 9.67 2.64
C TYR A 31 8.83 9.34 3.77
N MET A 32 9.20 10.33 4.59
CA MET A 32 10.05 10.15 5.76
C MET A 32 9.24 9.88 7.02
N ASN A 33 7.92 10.07 6.99
CA ASN A 33 7.08 9.95 8.18
C ASN A 33 6.65 8.50 8.51
N ASP A 34 6.65 7.60 7.52
CA ASP A 34 6.16 6.21 7.68
C ASP A 34 6.87 5.42 8.79
N TRP A 35 8.11 5.81 9.11
CA TRP A 35 9.02 5.09 10.00
C TRP A 35 8.45 4.86 11.40
N PHE A 36 7.60 5.76 11.89
CA PHE A 36 7.01 5.63 13.23
C PHE A 36 6.04 4.43 13.33
N PHE A 37 5.31 4.12 12.25
CA PHE A 37 4.30 3.06 12.24
C PHE A 37 4.81 1.72 11.73
N VAL A 38 6.01 1.70 11.12
CA VAL A 38 6.64 0.48 10.62
C VAL A 38 6.85 -0.58 11.72
N PRO A 39 7.39 -0.28 12.91
CA PRO A 39 7.52 -1.29 13.98
C PRO A 39 6.17 -1.92 14.38
N PHE A 40 5.12 -1.10 14.51
CA PHE A 40 3.77 -1.57 14.81
C PHE A 40 3.25 -2.52 13.72
N PHE A 41 3.54 -2.21 12.45
CA PHE A 41 3.22 -3.11 11.35
C PHE A 41 4.02 -4.42 11.42
N LEU A 42 5.34 -4.35 11.54
CA LEU A 42 6.26 -5.50 11.49
C LEU A 42 6.04 -6.53 12.61
N PHE A 43 5.78 -6.03 13.82
CA PHE A 43 5.65 -6.86 15.02
C PHE A 43 4.20 -7.07 15.43
N GLY A 44 3.26 -6.25 14.97
CA GLY A 44 1.85 -6.35 15.27
C GLY A 44 1.02 -6.88 14.11
N TRP A 45 0.81 -6.06 13.09
CA TRP A 45 -0.19 -6.36 12.05
C TRP A 45 0.23 -7.46 11.07
N LEU A 46 1.47 -7.40 10.57
CA LEU A 46 2.01 -8.37 9.62
C LEU A 46 1.89 -9.84 10.09
N PRO A 47 2.33 -10.21 11.32
CA PRO A 47 2.18 -11.59 11.78
C PRO A 47 0.71 -12.01 11.96
N ILE A 48 -0.17 -11.10 12.42
CA ILE A 48 -1.60 -11.40 12.54
C ILE A 48 -2.18 -11.72 11.16
N VAL A 49 -1.93 -10.86 10.16
CA VAL A 49 -2.38 -11.05 8.77
C VAL A 49 -1.95 -12.41 8.23
N TYR A 50 -0.66 -12.73 8.38
CA TYR A 50 -0.06 -13.94 7.83
C TYR A 50 -0.58 -15.21 8.52
N TYR A 51 -0.45 -15.29 9.85
CA TYR A 51 -0.77 -16.51 10.60
C TYR A 51 -2.27 -16.76 10.72
N THR A 52 -3.10 -15.72 10.74
CA THR A 52 -4.55 -15.92 10.82
C THR A 52 -5.20 -16.20 9.47
N LYS A 53 -4.47 -16.08 8.35
CA LYS A 53 -4.98 -16.26 6.98
C LYS A 53 -6.25 -15.46 6.71
N ILE A 54 -6.36 -14.22 7.21
CA ILE A 54 -7.51 -13.35 6.94
C ILE A 54 -7.60 -13.04 5.45
N HIS A 55 -8.77 -13.22 4.84
CA HIS A 55 -8.93 -12.96 3.40
C HIS A 55 -8.99 -11.46 3.06
N SER A 56 -9.43 -10.65 4.03
CA SER A 56 -9.62 -9.21 3.85
C SER A 56 -9.58 -8.50 5.20
N ILE A 57 -9.37 -7.18 5.16
CA ILE A 57 -9.45 -6.35 6.37
C ILE A 57 -10.84 -6.41 7.03
N PRO A 58 -11.98 -6.35 6.30
CA PRO A 58 -13.28 -6.59 6.92
C PRO A 58 -13.42 -7.96 7.58
N ASN A 59 -12.84 -9.02 7.02
CA ASN A 59 -12.84 -10.34 7.65
C ASN A 59 -12.12 -10.33 9.02
N TYR A 60 -11.02 -9.58 9.15
CA TYR A 60 -10.40 -9.35 10.46
C TYR A 60 -11.35 -8.69 11.44
N PHE A 61 -12.05 -7.62 11.04
CA PHE A 61 -13.03 -6.94 11.89
C PHE A 61 -14.18 -7.86 12.33
N GLU A 62 -14.64 -8.78 11.46
CA GLU A 62 -15.64 -9.77 11.84
C GLU A 62 -15.13 -10.69 12.95
N ARG A 63 -13.93 -11.25 12.78
CA ARG A 63 -13.32 -12.18 13.72
C ARG A 63 -13.04 -11.50 15.05
N ARG A 64 -12.45 -10.31 15.02
CA ARG A 64 -12.08 -9.52 16.21
C ARG A 64 -13.31 -9.00 16.96
N PHE A 65 -14.38 -8.67 16.24
CA PHE A 65 -15.59 -8.07 16.79
C PHE A 65 -16.84 -8.87 16.38
N ASN A 66 -17.59 -8.43 15.38
CA ASN A 66 -18.77 -9.12 14.89
C ASN A 66 -19.14 -8.68 13.46
N LYS A 67 -20.24 -9.25 12.95
CA LYS A 67 -20.78 -8.96 11.61
C LYS A 67 -21.14 -7.49 11.38
N TRP A 68 -21.57 -6.75 12.40
CA TRP A 68 -21.90 -5.33 12.26
C TRP A 68 -20.65 -4.50 11.98
N VAL A 69 -19.58 -4.74 12.72
CA VAL A 69 -18.30 -4.07 12.50
C VAL A 69 -17.72 -4.47 11.14
N ARG A 70 -17.89 -5.73 10.69
CA ARG A 70 -17.54 -6.15 9.34
C ARG A 70 -18.21 -5.29 8.28
N VAL A 71 -19.52 -5.07 8.38
CA VAL A 71 -20.27 -4.26 7.39
C VAL A 71 -19.76 -2.83 7.37
N LEU A 72 -19.57 -2.21 8.54
CA LEU A 72 -19.03 -0.84 8.64
C LEU A 72 -17.62 -0.74 8.03
N ALA A 73 -16.75 -1.70 8.34
CA ALA A 73 -15.42 -1.77 7.77
C ALA A 73 -15.45 -2.00 6.24
N THR A 74 -16.38 -2.83 5.75
CA THR A 74 -16.55 -3.08 4.31
C THR A 74 -16.97 -1.80 3.58
N ILE A 75 -17.93 -1.05 4.11
CA ILE A 75 -18.36 0.22 3.51
C ILE A 75 -17.20 1.22 3.49
N ALA A 76 -16.53 1.40 4.63
CA ALA A 76 -15.44 2.37 4.75
C ALA A 76 -14.24 2.03 3.85
N ILE A 77 -13.85 0.75 3.72
CA ILE A 77 -12.75 0.37 2.83
C ILE A 77 -13.11 0.48 1.35
N LEU A 78 -14.37 0.22 0.98
CA LEU A 78 -14.84 0.42 -0.40
C LEU A 78 -14.86 1.90 -0.78
N VAL A 79 -15.35 2.78 0.11
CA VAL A 79 -15.28 4.24 -0.10
C VAL A 79 -13.83 4.69 -0.25
N TYR A 80 -12.93 4.22 0.61
CA TYR A 80 -11.50 4.49 0.53
C TYR A 80 -10.92 4.08 -0.83
N MET A 81 -11.14 2.83 -1.27
CA MET A 81 -10.57 2.33 -2.52
C MET A 81 -11.14 3.04 -3.76
N ILE A 82 -12.46 3.30 -3.80
CA ILE A 82 -13.09 4.02 -4.93
C ILE A 82 -12.57 5.46 -5.03
N GLY A 83 -12.41 6.16 -3.91
CA GLY A 83 -11.83 7.51 -3.92
C GLY A 83 -10.37 7.52 -4.37
N TYR A 84 -9.57 6.53 -3.98
CA TYR A 84 -8.20 6.39 -4.50
C TYR A 84 -8.15 6.06 -5.99
N ILE A 85 -9.08 5.23 -6.50
CA ILE A 85 -9.21 4.98 -7.95
C ILE A 85 -9.54 6.30 -8.67
N ALA A 86 -10.44 7.12 -8.12
CA ALA A 86 -10.78 8.42 -8.67
C ALA A 86 -9.57 9.38 -8.70
N ILE A 87 -8.83 9.50 -7.60
CA ILE A 87 -7.59 10.30 -7.57
C ILE A 87 -6.57 9.76 -8.59
N GLY A 88 -6.46 8.44 -8.77
CA GLY A 88 -5.63 7.82 -9.78
C GLY A 88 -6.02 8.22 -11.21
N PHE A 89 -7.31 8.12 -11.56
CA PHE A 89 -7.82 8.56 -12.86
C PHE A 89 -7.64 10.06 -13.10
N LEU A 90 -7.94 10.88 -12.10
CA LEU A 90 -7.73 12.33 -12.19
C LEU A 90 -6.25 12.66 -12.42
N THR A 91 -5.35 11.92 -11.77
CA THR A 91 -3.91 12.12 -11.95
C THR A 91 -3.43 11.71 -13.34
N MET A 92 -3.94 10.59 -13.89
CA MET A 92 -3.67 10.21 -15.29
C MET A 92 -4.20 11.27 -16.26
N GLY A 93 -5.42 11.78 -16.03
CA GLY A 93 -6.01 12.87 -16.79
C GLY A 93 -5.09 14.09 -16.83
N LYS A 94 -4.70 14.61 -15.65
CA LYS A 94 -3.83 15.79 -15.53
C LYS A 94 -2.41 15.57 -16.07
N THR A 95 -1.92 14.32 -16.09
CA THR A 95 -0.62 13.99 -16.70
C THR A 95 -0.68 14.09 -18.23
N LEU A 96 -1.76 13.62 -18.83
CA LEU A 96 -1.88 13.55 -20.30
C LEU A 96 -2.50 14.82 -20.91
N GLU A 97 -3.26 15.61 -20.14
CA GLU A 97 -3.88 16.87 -20.55
C GLU A 97 -2.92 17.83 -21.29
N PRO A 98 -1.75 18.21 -20.73
CA PRO A 98 -0.84 19.14 -21.41
C PRO A 98 -0.18 18.56 -22.67
N ILE A 99 -0.28 17.24 -22.90
CA ILE A 99 0.36 16.54 -24.01
C ILE A 99 -0.63 16.33 -25.15
N LEU A 100 -1.86 15.89 -24.83
CA LEU A 100 -2.90 15.59 -25.80
C LEU A 100 -3.68 16.84 -26.22
N GLY A 101 -3.76 17.86 -25.36
CA GLY A 101 -4.58 19.05 -25.59
C GLY A 101 -6.09 18.75 -25.61
N TRP A 102 -6.50 17.58 -25.13
CA TRP A 102 -7.91 17.18 -25.01
C TRP A 102 -8.52 17.68 -23.70
N ASP A 103 -9.84 17.75 -23.65
CA ASP A 103 -10.56 18.00 -22.40
C ASP A 103 -10.25 16.91 -21.35
N LEU A 104 -10.03 17.34 -20.11
CA LEU A 104 -9.61 16.48 -19.00
C LEU A 104 -10.54 15.28 -18.80
N TYR A 105 -11.85 15.47 -18.87
CA TYR A 105 -12.81 14.40 -18.65
C TYR A 105 -12.86 13.42 -19.83
N THR A 106 -12.61 13.91 -21.05
CA THR A 106 -12.44 13.05 -22.23
C THR A 106 -11.25 12.11 -22.05
N ILE A 107 -10.11 12.63 -21.59
CA ILE A 107 -8.91 11.83 -21.29
C ILE A 107 -9.21 10.81 -20.20
N ILE A 108 -9.84 11.22 -19.10
CA ILE A 108 -10.20 10.34 -17.99
C ILE A 108 -11.08 9.18 -18.48
N MET A 109 -12.09 9.46 -19.31
CA MET A 109 -12.98 8.45 -19.86
C MET A 109 -12.24 7.45 -20.75
N VAL A 110 -11.36 7.93 -21.64
CA VAL A 110 -10.55 7.04 -22.51
C VAL A 110 -9.62 6.16 -21.68
N VAL A 111 -8.91 6.74 -20.71
CA VAL A 111 -8.02 6.00 -19.82
C VAL A 111 -8.81 4.98 -18.99
N ALA A 112 -9.96 5.34 -18.45
CA ALA A 112 -10.81 4.43 -17.68
C ALA A 112 -11.32 3.25 -18.52
N VAL A 113 -11.70 3.47 -19.78
CA VAL A 113 -12.11 2.40 -20.69
C VAL A 113 -10.94 1.46 -20.97
N ILE A 114 -9.76 2.00 -21.31
CA ILE A 114 -8.55 1.19 -21.57
C ILE A 114 -8.19 0.36 -20.32
N SER A 115 -8.12 1.01 -19.16
CA SER A 115 -7.84 0.36 -17.87
C SER A 115 -8.86 -0.72 -17.53
N GLY A 116 -10.15 -0.40 -17.61
CA GLY A 116 -11.23 -1.32 -17.28
C GLY A 116 -11.20 -2.59 -18.14
N VAL A 117 -10.89 -2.48 -19.43
CA VAL A 117 -10.82 -3.63 -20.34
C VAL A 117 -9.73 -4.60 -19.89
N TYR A 118 -8.47 -4.17 -19.75
CA TYR A 118 -7.40 -5.14 -19.45
C TYR A 118 -7.44 -5.66 -18.01
N ILE A 119 -7.86 -4.85 -17.02
CA ILE A 119 -7.95 -5.30 -15.62
C ILE A 119 -8.95 -6.44 -15.47
N THR A 120 -10.08 -6.33 -16.17
CA THR A 120 -11.14 -7.35 -16.13
C THR A 120 -10.64 -8.72 -16.62
N PHE A 121 -9.59 -8.76 -17.46
CA PHE A 121 -9.01 -10.01 -17.98
C PHE A 121 -7.65 -10.41 -17.36
N GLY A 122 -6.97 -9.52 -16.61
CA GLY A 122 -5.55 -9.66 -16.27
C GLY A 122 -5.20 -10.64 -15.13
N GLY A 123 -6.06 -10.82 -14.13
CA GLY A 123 -5.77 -11.68 -12.96
C GLY A 123 -4.61 -11.18 -12.07
N GLN A 124 -4.60 -11.58 -10.79
CA GLN A 124 -3.67 -11.02 -9.79
C GLN A 124 -2.18 -11.31 -10.09
N THR A 125 -1.85 -12.49 -10.60
CA THR A 125 -0.46 -12.87 -10.89
C THR A 125 0.16 -12.01 -11.98
N ALA A 126 -0.57 -11.77 -13.09
CA ALA A 126 -0.06 -10.92 -14.17
C ALA A 126 0.16 -9.48 -13.69
N ILE A 127 -0.76 -8.96 -12.86
CA ILE A 127 -0.65 -7.63 -12.24
C ILE A 127 0.65 -7.51 -11.43
N ILE A 128 0.99 -8.52 -10.60
CA ILE A 128 2.23 -8.47 -9.79
C ILE A 128 3.47 -8.39 -10.68
N PHE A 129 3.47 -9.03 -11.85
CA PHE A 129 4.59 -8.98 -12.79
C PHE A 129 4.70 -7.66 -13.52
N THR A 130 3.58 -7.12 -14.02
CA THR A 130 3.56 -5.80 -14.65
C THR A 130 3.99 -4.74 -13.65
N ASP A 131 3.49 -4.81 -12.41
CA ASP A 131 3.88 -3.92 -11.31
C ASP A 131 5.38 -3.98 -11.02
N LEU A 132 5.98 -5.19 -11.03
CA LEU A 132 7.40 -5.36 -10.79
C LEU A 132 8.23 -4.65 -11.86
N ALA A 133 7.91 -4.87 -13.15
CA ALA A 133 8.61 -4.24 -14.26
C ALA A 133 8.40 -2.71 -14.25
N GLN A 134 7.16 -2.26 -14.06
CA GLN A 134 6.80 -0.85 -13.99
C GLN A 134 7.48 -0.14 -12.82
N GLY A 135 7.62 -0.80 -11.66
CA GLY A 135 8.33 -0.25 -10.52
C GLY A 135 9.81 0.05 -10.82
N PHE A 136 10.51 -0.83 -11.54
CA PHE A 136 11.88 -0.56 -11.98
C PHE A 136 11.94 0.55 -13.03
N ILE A 137 11.05 0.52 -14.02
CA ILE A 137 10.98 1.53 -15.08
C ILE A 137 10.70 2.92 -14.48
N LEU A 138 9.82 2.99 -13.48
CA LEU A 138 9.46 4.22 -12.78
C LEU A 138 10.64 4.82 -12.01
N LEU A 139 11.37 4.00 -11.24
CA LEU A 139 12.57 4.45 -10.53
C LEU A 139 13.65 4.91 -11.51
N PHE A 140 13.84 4.15 -12.59
CA PHE A 140 14.77 4.54 -13.65
C PHE A 140 14.37 5.88 -14.28
N ALA A 141 13.11 6.05 -14.70
CA ALA A 141 12.61 7.28 -15.29
C ALA A 141 12.75 8.47 -14.33
N GLY A 142 12.38 8.31 -13.06
CA GLY A 142 12.50 9.36 -12.05
C GLY A 142 13.94 9.79 -11.78
N LEU A 143 14.87 8.84 -11.63
CA LEU A 143 16.30 9.15 -11.48
C LEU A 143 16.88 9.75 -12.76
N PHE A 144 16.43 9.30 -13.93
CA PHE A 144 16.89 9.80 -15.22
C PHE A 144 16.49 11.26 -15.43
N ILE A 145 15.24 11.64 -15.10
CA ILE A 145 14.78 13.04 -15.07
C ILE A 145 15.66 13.88 -14.15
N PHE A 146 15.99 13.35 -12.96
CA PHE A 146 16.83 14.08 -12.02
C PHE A 146 18.21 14.37 -12.62
N ILE A 147 18.86 13.36 -13.22
CA ILE A 147 20.18 13.51 -13.87
C ILE A 147 20.11 14.52 -15.02
N LEU A 148 19.14 14.39 -15.92
CA LEU A 148 18.96 15.31 -17.05
C LEU A 148 18.70 16.74 -16.58
N GLY A 149 17.87 16.92 -15.55
CA GLY A 149 17.57 18.24 -15.01
C GLY A 149 18.78 18.90 -14.35
N ILE A 150 19.59 18.13 -13.60
CA ILE A 150 20.85 18.62 -13.04
C ILE A 150 21.82 19.05 -14.15
N GLN A 151 21.93 18.27 -15.23
CA GLN A 151 22.75 18.64 -16.38
C GLN A 151 22.23 19.90 -17.07
N TYR A 152 20.91 20.00 -17.27
CA TYR A 152 20.25 21.12 -17.93
C TYR A 152 20.49 22.45 -17.21
N VAL A 153 20.48 22.47 -15.87
CA VAL A 153 20.73 23.68 -15.08
C VAL A 153 22.22 24.02 -14.89
N GLY A 154 23.13 23.26 -15.51
CA GLY A 154 24.58 23.52 -15.46
C GLY A 154 25.33 22.78 -14.33
N GLY A 155 24.77 21.67 -13.82
CA GLY A 155 25.39 20.81 -12.81
C GLY A 155 24.87 21.03 -11.39
N PHE A 156 25.25 20.12 -10.48
CA PHE A 156 24.69 20.08 -9.12
C PHE A 156 25.02 21.35 -8.31
N GLY A 157 26.19 21.95 -8.52
CA GLY A 157 26.55 23.21 -7.87
C GLY A 157 25.63 24.38 -8.28
N SER A 158 25.34 24.49 -9.57
CA SER A 158 24.40 25.50 -10.11
C SER A 158 22.99 25.26 -9.56
N PHE A 159 22.52 24.01 -9.63
CA PHE A 159 21.25 23.59 -9.05
C PHE A 159 21.14 24.01 -7.58
N TRP A 160 22.09 23.57 -6.74
CA TRP A 160 22.03 23.81 -5.31
C TRP A 160 22.11 25.30 -4.99
N ASN A 161 22.98 26.06 -5.66
CA ASN A 161 23.14 27.48 -5.40
C ASN A 161 21.97 28.33 -5.90
N SER A 162 21.20 27.86 -6.88
CA SER A 162 19.99 28.53 -7.36
C SER A 162 18.82 28.50 -6.37
N LEU A 163 18.84 27.59 -5.40
CA LEU A 163 17.78 27.44 -4.40
C LEU A 163 18.07 28.28 -3.17
N SER A 164 17.02 28.92 -2.62
CA SER A 164 17.14 29.67 -1.37
C SER A 164 17.44 28.73 -0.18
N PRO A 165 17.99 29.24 0.94
CA PRO A 165 18.20 28.44 2.14
C PRO A 165 16.92 27.75 2.64
N GLU A 166 15.78 28.44 2.58
CA GLU A 166 14.48 27.89 2.96
C GLU A 166 14.08 26.68 2.08
N PHE A 167 14.30 26.77 0.77
CA PHE A 167 14.02 25.66 -0.15
C PHE A 167 14.89 24.42 0.09
N LYS A 168 16.01 24.57 0.80
CA LYS A 168 16.94 23.47 1.13
C LYS A 168 16.59 22.77 2.43
N LEU A 169 15.65 23.29 3.23
CA LEU A 169 15.26 22.68 4.49
C LEU A 169 14.55 21.33 4.25
N PRO A 170 14.90 20.28 5.00
CA PRO A 170 14.29 18.96 4.84
C PRO A 170 12.89 18.86 5.44
N LEU A 171 12.53 19.79 6.33
CA LEU A 171 11.25 19.83 7.02
C LEU A 171 10.56 21.17 6.74
N ALA A 172 9.23 21.14 6.62
CA ALA A 172 8.43 22.35 6.50
C ALA A 172 8.46 23.13 7.83
N HIS A 173 8.11 24.42 7.81
CA HIS A 173 7.92 25.16 9.04
C HIS A 173 6.75 24.59 9.85
N PHE A 174 6.77 24.82 11.16
CA PHE A 174 5.87 24.17 12.11
C PHE A 174 4.38 24.26 11.70
N ASN A 175 3.84 25.48 11.54
CA ASN A 175 2.43 25.74 11.28
C ASN A 175 2.17 26.73 10.11
N LYS A 176 3.19 27.03 9.29
CA LYS A 176 3.09 27.95 8.15
C LYS A 176 3.77 27.39 6.90
N PRO A 177 3.29 27.72 5.68
CA PRO A 177 1.96 28.28 5.40
C PRO A 177 0.81 27.30 5.77
N SER A 178 -0.43 27.78 5.81
CA SER A 178 -1.60 26.96 6.21
C SER A 178 -1.83 25.74 5.31
N ASN A 179 -1.45 25.85 4.04
CA ASN A 179 -1.63 24.83 3.02
C ASN A 179 -0.44 23.85 2.85
N PHE A 180 0.66 24.04 3.58
CA PHE A 180 1.82 23.13 3.59
C PHE A 180 2.72 23.40 4.81
N ASN A 181 2.50 22.69 5.92
CA ASN A 181 3.25 22.86 7.16
C ASN A 181 3.50 21.53 7.88
N PHE A 182 4.51 21.52 8.75
CA PHE A 182 4.97 20.32 9.44
C PHE A 182 3.85 19.60 10.19
N VAL A 183 3.11 20.32 11.03
CA VAL A 183 2.11 19.72 11.92
C VAL A 183 0.98 19.10 11.09
N GLY A 184 0.47 19.82 10.10
CA GLY A 184 -0.58 19.32 9.22
C GLY A 184 -0.14 18.06 8.47
N ILE A 185 1.04 18.09 7.85
CA ILE A 185 1.58 16.95 7.10
C ILE A 185 1.86 15.77 8.03
N PHE A 186 2.39 16.01 9.23
CA PHE A 186 2.63 14.94 10.20
C PHE A 186 1.34 14.21 10.58
N TRP A 187 0.25 14.93 10.87
CA TRP A 187 -1.01 14.28 11.23
C TRP A 187 -1.73 13.63 10.05
N GLN A 188 -1.72 14.29 8.88
CA GLN A 188 -2.42 13.80 7.70
C GLN A 188 -1.65 12.69 6.97
N ASP A 189 -0.39 12.91 6.61
CA ASP A 189 0.44 11.92 5.94
C ASP A 189 1.15 11.01 6.96
N GLY A 190 1.78 11.57 7.99
CA GLY A 190 2.62 10.80 8.91
C GLY A 190 1.86 9.88 9.85
N VAL A 191 0.67 10.26 10.32
CA VAL A 191 -0.17 9.44 11.19
C VAL A 191 -1.26 8.74 10.39
N ALA A 192 -2.23 9.49 9.86
CA ALA A 192 -3.34 8.87 9.15
C ALA A 192 -2.85 8.15 7.88
N GLY A 193 -1.97 8.78 7.09
CA GLY A 193 -1.36 8.21 5.88
C GLY A 193 -0.63 6.90 6.13
N SER A 194 0.38 6.91 7.01
CA SER A 194 1.17 5.73 7.34
C SER A 194 0.33 4.56 7.85
N VAL A 195 -0.62 4.82 8.77
CA VAL A 195 -1.49 3.74 9.27
C VAL A 195 -2.45 3.28 8.18
N GLY A 196 -3.02 4.18 7.39
CA GLY A 196 -3.85 3.84 6.24
C GLY A 196 -3.11 2.94 5.24
N PHE A 197 -1.87 3.31 4.90
CA PHE A 197 -1.04 2.53 3.98
C PHE A 197 -0.67 1.16 4.54
N LEU A 198 -0.11 1.09 5.76
CA LEU A 198 0.40 -0.16 6.32
C LEU A 198 -0.70 -1.10 6.83
N PHE A 199 -1.82 -0.56 7.33
CA PHE A 199 -2.85 -1.36 8.00
C PHE A 199 -4.12 -1.55 7.16
N MET A 200 -4.47 -0.57 6.30
CA MET A 200 -5.74 -0.58 5.56
C MET A 200 -5.60 -0.88 4.06
N ASN A 201 -4.41 -0.82 3.48
CA ASN A 201 -4.24 -1.05 2.06
C ASN A 201 -4.40 -2.55 1.73
N GLN A 202 -5.59 -2.94 1.26
CA GLN A 202 -5.90 -4.33 0.90
C GLN A 202 -4.93 -4.90 -0.15
N GLY A 203 -4.48 -4.09 -1.12
CA GLY A 203 -3.49 -4.49 -2.12
C GLY A 203 -2.13 -4.84 -1.49
N LEU A 204 -1.71 -4.08 -0.48
CA LEU A 204 -0.49 -4.36 0.27
C LEU A 204 -0.62 -5.65 1.09
N ILE A 205 -1.74 -5.81 1.80
CA ILE A 205 -2.02 -7.00 2.63
C ILE A 205 -2.00 -8.29 1.81
N MET A 206 -2.63 -8.30 0.63
CA MET A 206 -2.62 -9.47 -0.26
C MET A 206 -1.19 -9.89 -0.68
N ARG A 207 -0.25 -8.95 -0.81
CA ARG A 207 1.15 -9.25 -1.14
C ARG A 207 1.89 -9.89 0.02
N PHE A 208 1.62 -9.48 1.26
CA PHE A 208 2.22 -10.09 2.44
C PHE A 208 1.66 -11.47 2.76
N MET A 209 0.40 -11.73 2.44
CA MET A 209 -0.18 -13.07 2.53
C MET A 209 0.45 -14.07 1.55
N ALA A 210 0.97 -13.57 0.42
CA ALA A 210 1.69 -14.37 -0.56
C ALA A 210 3.21 -14.43 -0.28
N ALA A 211 3.68 -13.81 0.80
CA ALA A 211 5.09 -13.86 1.18
C ALA A 211 5.47 -15.27 1.63
N LYS A 212 6.75 -15.61 1.49
CA LYS A 212 7.30 -16.89 1.93
C LYS A 212 7.18 -17.11 3.45
N SER A 213 7.38 -16.06 4.23
CA SER A 213 7.34 -16.11 5.69
C SER A 213 7.11 -14.71 6.24
N VAL A 214 6.71 -14.60 7.51
CA VAL A 214 6.66 -13.31 8.21
C VAL A 214 8.03 -12.64 8.22
N ASN A 215 9.12 -13.39 8.38
CA ASN A 215 10.47 -12.84 8.42
C ASN A 215 10.89 -12.23 7.06
N ASP A 216 10.57 -12.89 5.95
CA ASP A 216 10.81 -12.34 4.61
C ASP A 216 9.93 -11.12 4.32
N GLY A 217 8.68 -11.13 4.84
CA GLY A 217 7.83 -9.95 4.86
C GLY A 217 8.48 -8.77 5.60
N ARG A 218 9.03 -9.02 6.80
CA ARG A 218 9.75 -8.02 7.61
C ARG A 218 10.97 -7.45 6.87
N LYS A 219 11.83 -8.32 6.33
CA LYS A 219 12.99 -7.91 5.53
C LYS A 219 12.58 -7.04 4.34
N SER A 220 11.49 -7.42 3.65
CA SER A 220 10.98 -6.68 2.50
C SER A 220 10.51 -5.27 2.88
N VAL A 221 9.82 -5.12 4.00
CA VAL A 221 9.38 -3.82 4.52
C VAL A 221 10.56 -2.97 4.96
N VAL A 222 11.52 -3.54 5.72
CA VAL A 222 12.71 -2.83 6.17
C VAL A 222 13.52 -2.34 4.97
N PHE A 223 13.77 -3.20 3.99
CA PHE A 223 14.45 -2.81 2.76
C PHE A 223 13.70 -1.71 2.00
N ASN A 224 12.37 -1.79 1.95
CA ASN A 224 11.53 -0.77 1.33
C ASN A 224 11.68 0.59 2.02
N VAL A 225 11.58 0.63 3.35
CA VAL A 225 11.61 1.86 4.13
C VAL A 225 13.02 2.47 4.17
N LEU A 226 14.05 1.66 4.35
CA LEU A 226 15.44 2.13 4.46
C LEU A 226 16.02 2.62 3.12
N PHE A 227 15.72 1.94 2.02
CA PHE A 227 16.38 2.19 0.74
C PHE A 227 15.43 2.70 -0.33
N LEU A 228 14.30 2.02 -0.53
CA LEU A 228 13.45 2.31 -1.68
C LEU A 228 12.64 3.60 -1.49
N LEU A 229 12.08 3.86 -0.30
CA LEU A 229 11.35 5.10 -0.03
C LEU A 229 12.24 6.34 -0.23
N PRO A 230 13.46 6.45 0.34
CA PRO A 230 14.34 7.60 0.08
C PRO A 230 14.65 7.82 -1.40
N ILE A 231 14.95 6.76 -2.16
CA ILE A 231 15.20 6.85 -3.61
C ILE A 231 13.93 7.32 -4.33
N SER A 232 12.78 6.79 -3.94
CA SER A 232 11.50 7.11 -4.56
C SER A 232 11.10 8.55 -4.31
N THR A 233 11.39 9.08 -3.12
CA THR A 233 11.19 10.49 -2.78
C THR A 233 11.97 11.41 -3.70
N ILE A 234 13.22 11.06 -4.04
CA ILE A 234 13.99 11.80 -5.04
C ILE A 234 13.29 11.70 -6.40
N CYS A 235 12.86 10.50 -6.81
CA CYS A 235 12.19 10.28 -8.10
C CYS A 235 10.92 11.12 -8.28
N VAL A 236 10.09 11.26 -7.24
CA VAL A 236 8.78 11.92 -7.35
C VAL A 236 8.82 13.43 -7.13
N SER A 237 9.80 13.95 -6.39
CA SER A 237 9.92 15.38 -6.08
C SER A 237 10.86 16.13 -7.02
N ASN A 238 11.80 15.44 -7.68
CA ASN A 238 12.90 16.13 -8.37
C ASN A 238 12.46 17.10 -9.47
N ALA A 239 11.40 16.79 -10.23
CA ALA A 239 10.96 17.66 -11.30
C ALA A 239 10.52 19.02 -10.74
N GLY A 240 9.91 19.06 -9.55
CA GLY A 240 9.60 20.32 -8.87
C GLY A 240 10.84 21.11 -8.44
N TRP A 241 11.85 20.44 -7.87
CA TRP A 241 13.11 21.10 -7.50
C TRP A 241 13.83 21.67 -8.72
N ILE A 242 13.90 20.89 -9.79
CA ILE A 242 14.50 21.29 -11.07
C ILE A 242 13.70 22.44 -11.68
N GLY A 243 12.37 22.35 -11.71
CA GLY A 243 11.50 23.43 -12.20
C GLY A 243 11.74 24.73 -11.45
N ARG A 244 11.91 24.67 -10.12
CA ARG A 244 12.23 25.85 -9.32
C ARG A 244 13.60 26.41 -9.69
N SER A 245 14.61 25.55 -9.83
CA SER A 245 15.95 25.94 -10.26
C SER A 245 15.94 26.60 -11.65
N ILE A 246 15.21 26.04 -12.62
CA ILE A 246 15.03 26.62 -13.95
C ILE A 246 14.36 27.99 -13.86
N SER A 247 13.29 28.13 -13.07
CA SER A 247 12.59 29.41 -12.87
C SER A 247 13.50 30.51 -12.32
N ASN A 248 14.49 30.15 -11.49
CA ASN A 248 15.42 31.09 -10.88
C ASN A 248 16.61 31.42 -11.81
N LEU A 249 17.16 30.42 -12.51
CA LEU A 249 18.36 30.59 -13.36
C LEU A 249 18.04 31.07 -14.77
N MET A 250 16.88 30.69 -15.29
CA MET A 250 16.47 30.89 -16.68
C MET A 250 15.02 31.39 -16.76
N PRO A 251 14.68 32.56 -16.20
CA PRO A 251 13.31 33.06 -16.13
C PRO A 251 12.65 33.17 -17.52
N ASN A 252 13.42 33.46 -18.57
CA ASN A 252 12.92 33.55 -19.95
C ASN A 252 12.50 32.21 -20.55
N LYS A 253 12.92 31.08 -19.96
CA LYS A 253 12.55 29.72 -20.40
C LYS A 253 11.45 29.10 -19.52
N TRP A 254 10.96 29.83 -18.52
CA TRP A 254 9.97 29.34 -17.57
C TRP A 254 8.67 30.11 -17.73
N ASP A 255 7.59 29.41 -18.03
CA ASP A 255 6.24 29.98 -18.03
C ASP A 255 5.67 29.93 -16.61
N ALA A 256 5.49 31.10 -16.00
CA ALA A 256 4.93 31.22 -14.66
C ALA A 256 3.42 30.91 -14.59
N THR A 257 2.74 30.75 -15.73
CA THR A 257 1.30 30.45 -15.81
C THR A 257 0.98 28.96 -15.77
N VAL A 258 2.01 28.10 -15.85
CA VAL A 258 1.86 26.64 -15.78
C VAL A 258 1.15 26.23 -14.50
N LYS A 259 0.10 25.42 -14.63
CA LYS A 259 -0.64 24.87 -13.49
C LYS A 259 0.28 23.98 -12.65
N LEU A 260 0.11 24.02 -11.33
CA LEU A 260 0.97 23.28 -10.39
C LEU A 260 1.00 21.76 -10.67
N ASP A 261 -0.15 21.16 -10.98
CA ASP A 261 -0.22 19.72 -11.29
C ASP A 261 0.45 19.34 -12.63
N HIS A 262 0.78 20.32 -13.48
CA HIS A 262 1.47 20.11 -14.76
C HIS A 262 2.99 20.32 -14.66
N ILE A 263 3.52 20.68 -13.48
CA ILE A 263 4.96 20.98 -13.31
C ILE A 263 5.84 19.79 -13.71
N PHE A 264 5.43 18.57 -13.34
CA PHE A 264 6.17 17.36 -13.69
C PHE A 264 6.35 17.23 -15.22
N THR A 265 5.25 17.34 -15.97
CA THR A 265 5.25 17.17 -17.43
C THR A 265 5.92 18.34 -18.14
N TYR A 266 5.74 19.56 -17.63
CA TYR A 266 6.40 20.76 -18.14
C TYR A 266 7.92 20.72 -17.97
N VAL A 267 8.40 20.28 -16.80
CA VAL A 267 9.84 20.13 -16.58
C VAL A 267 10.40 19.01 -17.45
N ALA A 268 9.70 17.87 -17.54
CA ALA A 268 10.10 16.77 -18.41
C ALA A 268 10.20 17.22 -19.88
N SER A 269 9.29 18.05 -20.39
CA SER A 269 9.34 18.52 -21.77
C SER A 269 10.51 19.46 -22.04
N ILE A 270 10.88 20.31 -21.08
CA ILE A 270 12.02 21.23 -21.20
C ILE A 270 13.35 20.46 -21.21
N ILE A 271 13.54 19.51 -20.29
CA ILE A 271 14.87 18.93 -20.03
C ILE A 271 15.22 17.77 -20.98
N THR A 272 14.22 17.09 -21.57
CA THR A 272 14.47 15.83 -22.27
C THR A 272 15.03 16.01 -23.67
N THR A 273 14.86 17.18 -24.31
CA THR A 273 15.34 17.57 -25.67
C THR A 273 14.99 16.65 -26.84
N SER A 274 14.70 15.37 -26.58
CA SER A 274 14.31 14.31 -27.50
C SER A 274 12.88 13.89 -27.21
N GLU A 275 12.03 13.92 -28.24
CA GLU A 275 10.63 13.50 -28.15
C GLU A 275 10.49 12.04 -27.70
N VAL A 276 11.44 11.18 -28.08
CA VAL A 276 11.44 9.76 -27.69
C VAL A 276 11.65 9.60 -26.19
N VAL A 277 12.59 10.37 -25.63
CA VAL A 277 12.89 10.33 -24.19
C VAL A 277 11.73 10.91 -23.39
N PHE A 278 11.15 12.01 -23.86
CA PHE A 278 9.94 12.59 -23.28
C PHE A 278 8.80 11.56 -23.26
N ALA A 279 8.48 10.97 -24.42
CA ALA A 279 7.43 9.98 -24.55
C ALA A 279 7.66 8.76 -23.64
N PHE A 280 8.91 8.29 -23.54
CA PHE A 280 9.27 7.20 -22.64
C PHE A 280 9.00 7.55 -21.17
N ILE A 281 9.39 8.75 -20.71
CA ILE A 281 9.14 9.20 -19.34
C ILE A 281 7.65 9.29 -19.03
N ILE A 282 6.88 9.89 -19.93
CA ILE A 282 5.43 10.00 -19.76
C ILE A 282 4.78 8.62 -19.76
N ALA A 283 5.18 7.73 -20.66
CA ALA A 283 4.70 6.35 -20.70
C ALA A 283 5.06 5.58 -19.42
N ALA A 284 6.26 5.77 -18.87
CA ALA A 284 6.69 5.15 -17.62
C ALA A 284 5.81 5.58 -16.42
N VAL A 285 5.53 6.88 -16.30
CA VAL A 285 4.66 7.40 -15.24
C VAL A 285 3.21 6.97 -15.45
N ALA A 286 2.70 7.02 -16.68
CA ALA A 286 1.36 6.56 -17.02
C ALA A 286 1.17 5.05 -16.74
N ALA A 287 2.15 4.23 -17.09
CA ALA A 287 2.14 2.79 -16.81
C ALA A 287 2.16 2.51 -15.30
N ALA A 288 2.95 3.26 -14.53
CA ALA A 288 2.92 3.15 -13.08
C ALA A 288 1.60 3.66 -12.46
N LEU A 289 0.90 4.62 -13.10
CA LEU A 289 -0.45 5.08 -12.71
C LEU A 289 -1.49 3.98 -12.87
N MET A 290 -1.41 3.28 -13.99
CA MET A 290 -2.23 2.11 -14.27
C MET A 290 -2.07 1.04 -13.18
N SER A 291 -0.84 0.63 -12.85
CA SER A 291 -0.54 -0.36 -11.79
C SER A 291 -1.27 -0.13 -10.45
N THR A 292 -1.28 1.12 -9.98
CA THR A 292 -1.93 1.46 -8.71
C THR A 292 -3.45 1.33 -8.81
N VAL A 293 -4.03 1.86 -9.90
CA VAL A 293 -5.47 1.77 -10.16
C VAL A 293 -5.91 0.32 -10.34
N ASP A 294 -5.12 -0.50 -11.02
CA ASP A 294 -5.35 -1.93 -11.22
C ASP A 294 -5.41 -2.70 -9.91
N THR A 295 -4.42 -2.47 -9.05
CA THR A 295 -4.33 -3.07 -7.72
C THR A 295 -5.59 -2.74 -6.91
N LEU A 296 -6.07 -1.50 -6.96
CA LEU A 296 -7.23 -1.05 -6.22
C LEU A 296 -8.54 -1.60 -6.80
N ILE A 297 -8.70 -1.62 -8.12
CA ILE A 297 -9.90 -2.20 -8.76
C ILE A 297 -9.99 -3.70 -8.47
N ASN A 298 -8.87 -4.42 -8.54
CA ASN A 298 -8.83 -5.83 -8.17
C ASN A 298 -9.11 -6.03 -6.68
N ALA A 299 -8.59 -5.17 -5.80
CA ALA A 299 -8.90 -5.21 -4.37
C ALA A 299 -10.38 -4.95 -4.07
N VAL A 300 -11.04 -4.02 -4.78
CA VAL A 300 -12.49 -3.78 -4.69
C VAL A 300 -13.24 -5.05 -5.09
N ALA A 301 -12.90 -5.66 -6.22
CA ALA A 301 -13.52 -6.91 -6.66
C ALA A 301 -13.34 -8.04 -5.62
N ALA A 302 -12.13 -8.21 -5.08
CA ALA A 302 -11.85 -9.20 -4.06
C ALA A 302 -12.65 -8.96 -2.77
N VAL A 303 -12.74 -7.72 -2.28
CA VAL A 303 -13.51 -7.37 -1.08
C VAL A 303 -15.01 -7.58 -1.33
N VAL A 304 -15.57 -7.09 -2.44
CA VAL A 304 -17.00 -7.27 -2.72
C VAL A 304 -17.34 -8.76 -2.87
N VAL A 305 -16.51 -9.55 -3.56
CA VAL A 305 -16.77 -10.98 -3.71
C VAL A 305 -16.71 -11.72 -2.37
N ASN A 306 -15.66 -11.50 -1.57
CA ASN A 306 -15.46 -12.25 -0.33
C ASN A 306 -16.28 -11.73 0.86
N ASP A 307 -16.56 -10.42 0.91
CA ASP A 307 -17.20 -9.76 2.05
C ASP A 307 -18.66 -9.39 1.86
N VAL A 308 -19.13 -9.26 0.61
CA VAL A 308 -20.52 -8.92 0.31
C VAL A 308 -21.22 -10.09 -0.37
N TYR A 309 -20.67 -10.57 -1.50
CA TYR A 309 -21.39 -11.51 -2.37
C TYR A 309 -21.38 -12.95 -1.85
N LYS A 310 -20.21 -13.52 -1.55
CA LYS A 310 -20.05 -14.91 -1.10
C LYS A 310 -20.75 -15.22 0.23
N PRO A 311 -20.81 -14.31 1.23
CA PRO A 311 -21.61 -14.52 2.44
C PRO A 311 -23.12 -14.66 2.17
N ILE A 312 -23.64 -14.00 1.13
CA ILE A 312 -25.06 -14.02 0.74
C ILE A 312 -25.35 -15.19 -0.21
N VAL A 313 -24.53 -15.38 -1.24
CA VAL A 313 -24.70 -16.40 -2.27
C VAL A 313 -23.61 -17.47 -2.12
N LYS A 314 -23.99 -18.58 -1.47
CA LYS A 314 -23.10 -19.71 -1.15
C LYS A 314 -23.11 -20.79 -2.22
N ASN A 315 -22.10 -21.67 -2.18
CA ASN A 315 -22.01 -22.92 -2.96
C ASN A 315 -22.11 -22.74 -4.49
N ARG A 316 -21.50 -21.67 -5.02
CA ARG A 316 -21.34 -21.50 -6.47
C ARG A 316 -19.94 -21.94 -6.90
N SER A 317 -19.77 -22.22 -8.19
CA SER A 317 -18.47 -22.59 -8.75
C SER A 317 -17.51 -21.40 -8.79
N ASP A 318 -16.20 -21.68 -8.82
CA ASP A 318 -15.18 -20.62 -8.93
C ASP A 318 -15.35 -19.77 -10.20
N LYS A 319 -15.80 -20.39 -11.30
CA LYS A 319 -16.14 -19.68 -12.54
C LYS A 319 -17.24 -18.63 -12.33
N HIS A 320 -18.20 -18.90 -11.45
CA HIS A 320 -19.25 -17.93 -11.11
C HIS A 320 -18.67 -16.76 -10.32
N TYR A 321 -17.91 -17.04 -9.26
CA TYR A 321 -17.29 -15.97 -8.46
C TYR A 321 -16.32 -15.12 -9.28
N LEU A 322 -15.58 -15.73 -10.21
CA LEU A 322 -14.73 -15.01 -11.16
C LEU A 322 -15.55 -14.07 -12.06
N LYS A 323 -16.70 -14.51 -12.60
CA LYS A 323 -17.60 -13.65 -13.38
C LYS A 323 -18.11 -12.46 -12.57
N ILE A 324 -18.48 -12.67 -11.31
CA ILE A 324 -18.90 -11.59 -10.42
C ILE A 324 -17.74 -10.64 -10.14
N ALA A 325 -16.53 -11.14 -9.89
CA ALA A 325 -15.35 -10.31 -9.71
C ALA A 325 -15.12 -9.39 -10.91
N MET A 326 -15.20 -9.93 -12.13
CA MET A 326 -15.07 -9.17 -13.38
C MET A 326 -16.12 -8.05 -13.52
N ILE A 327 -17.40 -8.35 -13.20
CA ILE A 327 -18.48 -7.35 -13.23
C ILE A 327 -18.22 -6.24 -12.21
N VAL A 328 -17.78 -6.61 -11.00
CA VAL A 328 -17.45 -5.64 -9.96
C VAL A 328 -16.25 -4.78 -10.36
N SER A 329 -15.22 -5.34 -10.98
CA SER A 329 -14.07 -4.58 -11.49
C SER A 329 -14.49 -3.53 -12.52
N ALA A 330 -15.35 -3.91 -13.47
CA ALA A 330 -15.90 -2.97 -14.45
C ALA A 330 -16.74 -1.86 -13.77
N GLY A 331 -17.60 -2.23 -12.81
CA GLY A 331 -18.39 -1.28 -12.03
C GLY A 331 -17.53 -0.32 -11.21
N ALA A 332 -16.47 -0.83 -10.56
CA ALA A 332 -15.52 -0.03 -9.79
C ALA A 332 -14.75 0.96 -10.67
N THR A 333 -14.41 0.55 -11.90
CA THR A 333 -13.79 1.42 -12.89
C THR A 333 -14.70 2.60 -13.24
N ILE A 334 -15.96 2.32 -13.57
CA ILE A 334 -16.95 3.35 -13.92
C ILE A 334 -17.20 4.29 -12.74
N LEU A 335 -17.42 3.74 -11.54
CA LEU A 335 -17.64 4.53 -10.33
C LEU A 335 -16.43 5.38 -9.97
N GLY A 336 -15.22 4.84 -10.10
CA GLY A 336 -13.98 5.57 -9.87
C GLY A 336 -13.81 6.74 -10.85
N ALA A 337 -14.02 6.51 -12.15
CA ALA A 337 -13.98 7.55 -13.16
C ALA A 337 -15.04 8.64 -12.93
N ALA A 338 -16.27 8.25 -12.62
CA ALA A 338 -17.35 9.20 -12.29
C ALA A 338 -17.05 10.00 -11.01
N SER A 339 -16.41 9.40 -10.02
CA SER A 339 -16.06 10.05 -8.74
C SER A 339 -14.97 11.11 -8.87
N THR A 340 -14.28 11.23 -10.01
CA THR A 340 -13.26 12.27 -10.25
C THR A 340 -13.80 13.70 -10.11
N ILE A 341 -15.10 13.90 -10.36
CA ILE A 341 -15.77 15.20 -10.24
C ILE A 341 -15.66 15.80 -8.83
N PHE A 342 -15.55 14.96 -7.80
CA PHE A 342 -15.42 15.41 -6.41
C PHE A 342 -14.03 15.95 -6.08
N PHE A 343 -13.01 15.63 -6.90
CA PHE A 343 -11.61 15.94 -6.62
C PHE A 343 -11.02 17.02 -7.53
N ASN A 344 -11.64 17.30 -8.68
CA ASN A 344 -11.11 18.29 -9.62
C ASN A 344 -11.27 19.76 -9.17
N ASN A 345 -12.06 20.02 -8.13
CA ASN A 345 -12.29 21.37 -7.60
C ASN A 345 -11.17 21.87 -6.66
N PHE A 346 -10.18 21.02 -6.35
CA PHE A 346 -9.07 21.41 -5.49
C PHE A 346 -7.90 22.03 -6.29
N PRO A 347 -7.15 22.97 -5.70
CA PRO A 347 -6.02 23.63 -6.37
C PRO A 347 -4.91 22.68 -6.84
N THR A 348 -4.65 21.62 -6.08
CA THR A 348 -3.65 20.60 -6.41
C THR A 348 -4.17 19.20 -6.11
N LEU A 349 -3.61 18.20 -6.81
CA LEU A 349 -3.83 16.79 -6.49
C LEU A 349 -3.43 16.44 -5.05
N TYR A 350 -2.44 17.13 -4.48
CA TYR A 350 -2.01 16.93 -3.10
C TYR A 350 -3.11 17.34 -2.10
N GLU A 351 -3.76 18.48 -2.34
CA GLU A 351 -4.84 18.96 -1.48
C GLU A 351 -6.11 18.11 -1.60
N ALA A 352 -6.48 17.70 -2.82
CA ALA A 352 -7.58 16.76 -3.04
C ALA A 352 -7.36 15.45 -2.29
N HIS A 353 -6.14 14.89 -2.41
CA HIS A 353 -5.74 13.67 -1.72
C HIS A 353 -5.73 13.87 -0.21
N GLY A 354 -5.14 14.94 0.30
CA GLY A 354 -5.07 15.24 1.73
C GLY A 354 -6.44 15.42 2.38
N PHE A 355 -7.36 16.11 1.70
CA PHE A 355 -8.76 16.26 2.12
C PHE A 355 -9.47 14.90 2.19
N PHE A 356 -9.36 14.09 1.13
CA PHE A 356 -9.98 12.78 1.07
C PHE A 356 -9.47 11.88 2.20
N HIS A 357 -8.14 11.87 2.34
CA HIS A 357 -7.44 11.06 3.30
C HIS A 357 -7.87 11.38 4.72
N SER A 358 -7.82 12.66 5.09
CA SER A 358 -8.16 13.13 6.43
C SER A 358 -9.64 12.96 6.78
N THR A 359 -10.52 12.79 5.78
CA THR A 359 -11.97 12.58 5.99
C THR A 359 -12.36 11.11 6.07
N VAL A 360 -11.78 10.23 5.25
CA VAL A 360 -12.25 8.83 5.13
C VAL A 360 -11.49 7.87 6.03
N VAL A 361 -10.20 8.13 6.26
CA VAL A 361 -9.28 7.19 6.89
C VAL A 361 -9.37 7.11 8.42
N PRO A 362 -9.62 8.19 9.18
CA PRO A 362 -9.52 8.18 10.65
C PRO A 362 -10.34 7.11 11.39
N PRO A 363 -11.63 6.88 11.08
CA PRO A 363 -12.41 5.86 11.80
C PRO A 363 -11.81 4.47 11.67
N MET A 364 -11.35 4.12 10.46
CA MET A 364 -10.76 2.83 10.18
C MET A 364 -9.38 2.70 10.84
N VAL A 365 -8.53 3.74 10.74
CA VAL A 365 -7.20 3.79 11.38
C VAL A 365 -7.33 3.56 12.87
N VAL A 366 -8.24 4.26 13.54
CA VAL A 366 -8.44 4.11 14.98
C VAL A 366 -8.97 2.71 15.30
N ALA A 367 -9.99 2.23 14.58
CA ALA A 367 -10.61 0.95 14.87
C ALA A 367 -9.67 -0.25 14.65
N ILE A 368 -8.85 -0.22 13.59
CA ILE A 368 -7.87 -1.28 13.32
C ILE A 368 -6.72 -1.22 14.33
N PHE A 369 -6.18 -0.03 14.61
CA PHE A 369 -5.05 0.14 15.52
C PHE A 369 -5.45 -0.26 16.95
N LEU A 370 -6.57 0.25 17.48
CA LEU A 370 -7.05 -0.16 18.80
C LEU A 370 -7.47 -1.64 18.83
N GLY A 371 -8.03 -2.17 17.74
CA GLY A 371 -8.38 -3.59 17.64
C GLY A 371 -7.19 -4.52 17.80
N ILE A 372 -6.04 -4.15 17.21
CA ILE A 372 -4.79 -4.92 17.23
C ILE A 372 -4.05 -4.75 18.56
N PHE A 373 -3.90 -3.52 19.04
CA PHE A 373 -3.00 -3.19 20.14
C PHE A 373 -3.68 -3.10 21.52
N TRP A 374 -5.01 -2.93 21.59
CA TRP A 374 -5.73 -2.80 22.86
C TRP A 374 -6.71 -3.96 23.09
N ARG A 375 -6.34 -4.91 23.96
CA ARG A 375 -7.17 -6.10 24.28
C ARG A 375 -8.58 -5.73 24.74
N ARG A 376 -8.72 -4.62 25.47
CA ARG A 376 -10.02 -4.19 26.03
C ARG A 376 -10.96 -3.60 24.98
N TYR A 377 -10.45 -3.14 23.83
CA TYR A 377 -11.27 -2.45 22.83
C TYR A 377 -12.47 -3.32 22.39
N THR A 378 -13.67 -2.81 22.62
CA THR A 378 -14.91 -3.60 22.53
C THR A 378 -15.57 -3.49 21.17
N THR A 379 -16.49 -4.41 20.88
CA THR A 379 -17.32 -4.38 19.67
C THR A 379 -18.15 -3.10 19.57
N TRP A 380 -18.75 -2.66 20.69
CA TRP A 380 -19.53 -1.41 20.72
C TRP A 380 -18.65 -0.19 20.52
N ALA A 381 -17.43 -0.19 21.06
CA ALA A 381 -16.47 0.87 20.82
C ALA A 381 -16.06 0.93 19.34
N ALA A 382 -15.87 -0.21 18.67
CA ALA A 382 -15.62 -0.26 17.23
C ALA A 382 -16.78 0.32 16.42
N VAL A 383 -18.03 -0.08 16.71
CA VAL A 383 -19.23 0.49 16.06
C VAL A 383 -19.30 2.01 16.25
N MET A 384 -19.11 2.49 17.48
CA MET A 384 -19.18 3.92 17.79
C MET A 384 -18.01 4.71 17.22
N THR A 385 -16.84 4.10 17.05
CA THR A 385 -15.71 4.73 16.35
C THR A 385 -16.06 5.02 14.90
N PHE A 386 -16.76 4.10 14.22
CA PHE A 386 -17.25 4.34 12.85
C PHE A 386 -18.40 5.37 12.82
N ILE A 387 -19.48 5.14 13.57
CA ILE A 387 -20.71 5.92 13.45
C ILE A 387 -20.61 7.24 14.23
N GLY A 388 -20.25 7.16 15.51
CA GLY A 388 -20.07 8.33 16.37
C GLY A 388 -18.89 9.19 15.94
N GLY A 389 -17.77 8.56 15.57
CA GLY A 389 -16.63 9.25 14.97
C GLY A 389 -17.04 10.02 13.72
N ALA A 390 -17.69 9.36 12.75
CA ALA A 390 -18.18 10.02 11.53
C ALA A 390 -19.15 11.17 11.83
N PHE A 391 -20.03 11.04 12.82
CA PHE A 391 -20.95 12.11 13.22
C PHE A 391 -20.21 13.36 13.71
N PHE A 392 -19.24 13.20 14.62
CA PHE A 392 -18.47 14.33 15.11
C PHE A 392 -17.50 14.90 14.05
N MET A 393 -16.95 14.07 13.18
CA MET A 393 -16.16 14.52 12.02
C MET A 393 -17.02 15.40 11.09
N TRP A 394 -18.25 14.98 10.80
CA TRP A 394 -19.20 15.78 10.04
C TRP A 394 -19.52 17.11 10.75
N LEU A 395 -19.72 17.08 12.08
CA LEU A 395 -19.97 18.27 12.87
C LEU A 395 -18.77 19.25 12.81
N GLY A 396 -17.54 18.73 12.92
CA GLY A 396 -16.31 19.50 12.77
C GLY A 396 -16.15 20.10 11.36
N SER A 397 -16.54 19.35 10.32
CA SER A 397 -16.56 19.86 8.95
C SER A 397 -17.61 20.97 8.74
N LYS A 398 -18.72 20.95 9.48
CA LYS A 398 -19.78 21.95 9.37
C LYS A 398 -19.46 23.23 10.16
N TYR A 399 -18.76 23.10 11.28
CA TYR A 399 -18.39 24.23 12.15
C TYR A 399 -16.87 24.26 12.44
N PRO A 400 -16.01 24.38 11.40
CA PRO A 400 -14.56 24.23 11.55
C PRO A 400 -13.95 25.30 12.47
N GLY A 401 -14.42 26.54 12.40
CA GLY A 401 -13.92 27.65 13.22
C GLY A 401 -14.21 27.53 14.74
N ILE A 402 -15.17 26.68 15.12
CA ILE A 402 -15.51 26.45 16.54
C ILE A 402 -14.90 25.13 17.02
N ILE A 403 -14.96 24.10 16.18
CA ILE A 403 -14.69 22.72 16.59
C ILE A 403 -13.27 22.28 16.25
N ILE A 404 -12.73 22.69 15.10
CA ILE A 404 -11.38 22.32 14.65
C ILE A 404 -10.35 23.35 15.11
N ALA A 405 -10.71 24.64 15.15
CA ALA A 405 -9.81 25.73 15.56
C ALA A 405 -9.07 25.48 16.90
N PRO A 406 -9.67 24.88 17.95
CA PRO A 406 -8.93 24.54 19.17
C PRO A 406 -7.74 23.59 18.96
N PHE A 407 -7.69 22.88 17.84
CA PHE A 407 -6.66 21.92 17.45
C PHE A 407 -5.80 22.42 16.28
N ASP A 408 -5.97 23.66 15.82
CA ASP A 408 -5.33 24.17 14.60
C ASP A 408 -3.83 24.45 14.76
N HIS A 409 -3.32 24.46 15.99
CA HIS A 409 -1.92 24.77 16.31
C HIS A 409 -1.48 26.15 15.75
N GLY A 410 -2.39 27.12 15.69
CA GLY A 410 -2.17 28.46 15.16
C GLY A 410 -2.16 28.54 13.63
N ILE A 411 -2.64 27.51 12.93
CA ILE A 411 -2.82 27.52 11.48
C ILE A 411 -3.98 28.45 11.12
N VAL A 412 -3.75 29.37 10.18
CA VAL A 412 -4.82 30.24 9.66
C VAL A 412 -5.82 29.41 8.85
N MET A 413 -7.10 29.58 9.15
CA MET A 413 -8.18 28.91 8.42
C MET A 413 -8.32 29.47 7.00
N ASP A 414 -8.27 28.57 6.01
CA ASP A 414 -8.65 28.85 4.63
C ASP A 414 -10.19 28.79 4.51
N PRO A 415 -10.87 29.83 3.98
CA PRO A 415 -12.31 29.84 3.81
C PRO A 415 -12.85 28.77 2.85
N ASP A 416 -12.11 28.47 1.78
CA ASP A 416 -12.52 27.55 0.72
C ASP A 416 -12.18 26.10 1.10
N HIS A 417 -11.06 25.91 1.78
CA HIS A 417 -10.58 24.60 2.21
C HIS A 417 -10.12 24.59 3.68
N PRO A 418 -11.05 24.73 4.64
CA PRO A 418 -10.70 24.94 6.05
C PRO A 418 -9.93 23.74 6.62
N TYR A 419 -8.74 24.00 7.17
CA TYR A 419 -7.96 23.01 7.91
C TYR A 419 -7.70 21.70 7.14
N THR A 420 -7.40 21.77 5.84
CA THR A 420 -7.23 20.61 4.94
C THR A 420 -6.39 19.46 5.53
N TYR A 421 -5.29 19.77 6.22
CA TYR A 421 -4.41 18.75 6.80
C TYR A 421 -4.65 18.55 8.30
N ILE A 422 -4.73 19.64 9.07
CA ILE A 422 -4.84 19.56 10.53
C ILE A 422 -6.18 18.93 10.98
N ARG A 423 -7.21 18.92 10.12
CA ARG A 423 -8.42 18.14 10.40
C ARG A 423 -8.15 16.65 10.60
N ALA A 424 -7.05 16.09 10.05
CA ALA A 424 -6.67 14.71 10.31
C ALA A 424 -6.40 14.46 11.79
N LEU A 425 -5.77 15.43 12.48
CA LEU A 425 -5.58 15.39 13.93
C LEU A 425 -6.94 15.33 14.64
N TYR A 426 -7.79 16.32 14.39
CA TYR A 426 -9.11 16.41 15.00
C TYR A 426 -9.93 15.13 14.77
N ASN A 427 -10.05 14.70 13.51
CA ASN A 427 -10.84 13.53 13.13
C ASN A 427 -10.30 12.25 13.80
N THR A 428 -8.97 12.09 13.86
CA THR A 428 -8.34 10.94 14.53
C THR A 428 -8.56 10.99 16.05
N LEU A 429 -8.38 12.14 16.70
CA LEU A 429 -8.59 12.30 18.13
C LEU A 429 -10.05 12.07 18.54
N VAL A 430 -10.99 12.52 17.73
CA VAL A 430 -12.42 12.32 18.01
C VAL A 430 -12.81 10.86 17.84
N CYS A 431 -12.36 10.19 16.77
CA CYS A 431 -12.56 8.75 16.62
C CYS A 431 -11.94 7.97 17.78
N LEU A 432 -10.71 8.33 18.17
CA LEU A 432 -10.00 7.76 19.30
C LEU A 432 -10.75 8.00 20.62
N GLY A 433 -11.20 9.23 20.87
CA GLY A 433 -11.94 9.62 22.06
C GLY A 433 -13.25 8.86 22.19
N VAL A 434 -14.04 8.79 21.12
CA VAL A 434 -15.28 8.00 21.09
C VAL A 434 -14.99 6.52 21.37
N GLY A 435 -13.97 5.94 20.71
CA GLY A 435 -13.58 4.55 20.91
C GLY A 435 -13.13 4.26 22.34
N VAL A 436 -12.31 5.14 22.93
CA VAL A 436 -11.82 5.01 24.31
C VAL A 436 -12.96 5.14 25.31
N ILE A 437 -13.77 6.20 25.21
CA ILE A 437 -14.89 6.45 26.13
C ILE A 437 -15.84 5.25 26.13
N VAL A 438 -16.29 4.80 24.95
CA VAL A 438 -17.23 3.68 24.87
C VAL A 438 -16.60 2.38 25.39
N THR A 439 -15.30 2.16 25.20
CA THR A 439 -14.59 0.99 25.75
C THR A 439 -14.58 0.98 27.28
N LEU A 440 -14.53 2.15 27.93
CA LEU A 440 -14.57 2.24 29.39
C LEU A 440 -15.94 1.83 29.97
N PHE A 441 -17.03 2.09 29.23
CA PHE A 441 -18.41 1.80 29.64
C PHE A 441 -18.98 0.48 29.11
N THR A 442 -18.22 -0.28 28.32
CA THR A 442 -18.69 -1.53 27.70
C THR A 442 -17.81 -2.73 28.08
N GLN A 443 -18.39 -3.92 27.98
CA GLN A 443 -17.69 -5.15 28.35
C GLN A 443 -16.80 -5.66 27.21
N PRO A 444 -15.53 -6.00 27.49
CA PRO A 444 -14.64 -6.61 26.50
C PRO A 444 -15.09 -8.05 26.18
N LYS A 445 -14.71 -8.52 24.99
CA LYS A 445 -14.82 -9.94 24.63
C LYS A 445 -13.91 -10.78 25.52
N SER A 446 -14.20 -12.08 25.64
CA SER A 446 -13.33 -13.01 26.34
C SER A 446 -11.97 -13.12 25.64
N GLU A 447 -10.88 -13.35 26.38
CA GLU A 447 -9.54 -13.48 25.78
C GLU A 447 -9.48 -14.63 24.76
N LYS A 448 -10.21 -15.72 25.02
CA LYS A 448 -10.34 -16.87 24.11
C LYS A 448 -10.91 -16.49 22.74
N ASP A 449 -11.90 -15.60 22.70
CA ASP A 449 -12.52 -15.14 21.45
C ASP A 449 -11.60 -14.20 20.64
N MET A 450 -10.47 -13.78 21.22
CA MET A 450 -9.50 -12.84 20.64
C MET A 450 -8.12 -13.49 20.40
N GLU A 451 -7.98 -14.79 20.61
CA GLU A 451 -6.73 -15.52 20.38
C GLU A 451 -6.28 -15.41 18.92
N GLY A 452 -5.02 -15.04 18.72
CA GLY A 452 -4.41 -14.81 17.42
C GLY A 452 -4.80 -13.50 16.72
N LEU A 453 -5.74 -12.71 17.26
CA LEU A 453 -6.25 -11.49 16.62
C LEU A 453 -5.71 -10.19 17.21
N THR A 454 -4.80 -10.29 18.18
CA THR A 454 -4.17 -9.14 18.82
C THR A 454 -2.67 -9.37 18.95
N VAL A 455 -1.87 -8.32 19.14
CA VAL A 455 -0.41 -8.45 19.31
C VAL A 455 -0.01 -9.32 20.50
N TRP A 456 -0.94 -9.46 21.43
CA TRP A 456 -0.77 -10.16 22.68
C TRP A 456 -0.95 -11.68 22.59
N SER A 457 -1.49 -12.17 21.47
CA SER A 457 -1.79 -13.57 21.23
C SER A 457 -1.19 -14.08 19.92
N ILE A 458 -0.10 -13.46 19.45
CA ILE A 458 0.60 -13.85 18.21
C ILE A 458 1.14 -15.28 18.28
N GLU A 459 1.66 -15.71 19.44
CA GLU A 459 2.12 -17.09 19.62
C GLU A 459 0.98 -18.09 19.39
N LYS A 460 -0.24 -17.77 19.85
CA LYS A 460 -1.43 -18.57 19.56
C LYS A 460 -1.80 -18.55 18.08
N ALA A 461 -1.63 -17.42 17.39
CA ALA A 461 -1.79 -17.39 15.93
C ALA A 461 -0.81 -18.34 15.23
N ARG A 462 0.46 -18.38 15.66
CA ARG A 462 1.47 -19.31 15.13
C ARG A 462 1.09 -20.76 15.41
N GLU A 463 0.66 -21.08 16.63
CA GLU A 463 0.18 -22.41 17.00
C GLU A 463 -1.00 -22.86 16.13
N TYR A 464 -1.99 -21.98 15.90
CA TYR A 464 -3.13 -22.30 15.04
C TYR A 464 -2.75 -22.43 13.56
N PHE A 465 -1.83 -21.60 13.08
CA PHE A 465 -1.34 -21.67 11.71
C PHE A 465 -0.62 -22.98 11.44
N LYS A 466 0.22 -23.42 12.39
CA LYS A 466 1.01 -24.66 12.31
C LYS A 466 0.17 -25.91 12.64
N GLY A 467 -0.82 -25.80 13.52
CA GLY A 467 -1.52 -26.93 14.12
C GLY A 467 -0.78 -27.61 15.28
N SER A 468 0.42 -27.12 15.63
CA SER A 468 1.25 -27.61 16.74
C SER A 468 2.11 -26.48 17.32
N LYS A 469 2.90 -26.77 18.38
CA LYS A 469 3.82 -25.77 18.96
C LYS A 469 4.90 -25.37 17.94
N PRO A 470 5.11 -24.06 17.69
CA PRO A 470 6.18 -23.59 16.81
C PRO A 470 7.57 -24.10 17.22
N ASN A 471 8.45 -24.30 16.24
CA ASN A 471 9.82 -24.75 16.49
C ASN A 471 10.82 -23.65 16.08
N ASP A 472 11.21 -22.83 17.06
CA ASP A 472 12.08 -21.67 16.89
C ASP A 472 13.59 -22.00 16.80
N GLU A 473 14.00 -23.28 16.80
CA GLU A 473 15.42 -23.64 16.68
C GLU A 473 15.97 -23.27 15.30
N GLU A 474 16.95 -22.36 15.20
CA GLU A 474 17.54 -21.98 13.91
C GLU A 474 18.34 -23.13 13.28
N GLY A 475 17.98 -23.53 12.05
CA GLY A 475 18.69 -24.54 11.26
C GLY A 475 19.19 -24.02 9.92
N ASP A 476 20.02 -24.82 9.26
CA ASP A 476 20.61 -24.48 7.96
C ASP A 476 19.68 -24.82 6.79
N LYS A 477 19.83 -24.11 5.67
CA LYS A 477 19.16 -24.47 4.42
C LYS A 477 19.85 -25.67 3.80
N VAL A 478 19.08 -26.58 3.22
CA VAL A 478 19.61 -27.74 2.51
C VAL A 478 19.23 -27.69 1.03
N GLU A 479 20.09 -28.27 0.19
CA GLU A 479 19.81 -28.47 -1.22
C GLU A 479 19.53 -29.94 -1.47
N VAL A 480 18.37 -30.25 -2.04
CA VAL A 480 17.89 -31.62 -2.25
C VAL A 480 17.43 -31.84 -3.68
N MET A 481 17.58 -33.06 -4.15
CA MET A 481 16.85 -33.57 -5.31
C MET A 481 15.48 -34.08 -4.85
N TRP A 482 14.53 -34.23 -5.77
CA TRP A 482 13.21 -34.74 -5.43
C TRP A 482 12.92 -36.08 -6.11
N LYS A 483 12.10 -36.91 -5.47
CA LYS A 483 11.58 -38.17 -5.99
C LYS A 483 10.07 -38.19 -5.79
N GLN A 484 9.34 -38.56 -6.84
CA GLN A 484 7.90 -38.68 -6.76
C GLN A 484 7.51 -39.96 -6.00
N ILE A 485 6.59 -39.83 -5.06
CA ILE A 485 5.98 -40.96 -4.34
C ILE A 485 4.45 -40.91 -4.44
N GLU A 486 3.81 -42.06 -4.22
CA GLU A 486 2.37 -42.14 -3.95
C GLU A 486 2.13 -41.98 -2.44
N GLY A 487 1.21 -41.10 -2.03
CA GLY A 487 0.99 -40.82 -0.62
C GLY A 487 0.09 -39.62 -0.35
N ASP A 488 -0.01 -39.25 0.93
CA ASP A 488 -0.76 -38.08 1.39
C ASP A 488 -0.07 -36.78 0.99
N ASP A 489 -0.83 -35.86 0.38
CA ASP A 489 -0.35 -34.55 -0.09
C ASP A 489 -0.02 -33.58 1.07
N SER A 490 -0.35 -33.95 2.31
CA SER A 490 -0.20 -33.07 3.48
C SER A 490 1.24 -32.93 4.00
N THR A 491 2.13 -33.88 3.70
CA THR A 491 3.51 -33.90 4.23
C THR A 491 4.56 -34.20 3.17
N VAL A 492 5.81 -33.86 3.49
CA VAL A 492 7.00 -34.16 2.69
C VAL A 492 8.06 -34.82 3.56
N SER A 493 8.69 -35.87 3.04
CA SER A 493 9.70 -36.63 3.79
C SER A 493 11.11 -36.27 3.33
N PHE A 494 12.02 -36.14 4.29
CA PHE A 494 13.43 -35.79 4.10
C PHE A 494 14.34 -36.81 4.77
N SER A 495 15.62 -36.80 4.42
CA SER A 495 16.59 -37.63 5.14
C SER A 495 16.74 -37.18 6.60
N LYS A 496 17.02 -38.11 7.52
CA LYS A 496 17.30 -37.79 8.93
C LYS A 496 18.38 -36.71 9.07
N SER A 497 19.46 -36.86 8.30
CA SER A 497 20.57 -35.90 8.25
C SER A 497 20.17 -34.50 7.75
N ASP A 498 19.26 -34.42 6.77
CA ASP A 498 18.80 -33.13 6.26
C ASP A 498 17.87 -32.46 7.28
N MET A 499 17.01 -33.25 7.95
CA MET A 499 16.16 -32.75 9.04
C MET A 499 17.00 -32.26 10.24
N GLU A 500 18.06 -32.98 10.62
CA GLU A 500 18.98 -32.55 11.68
C GLU A 500 19.69 -31.24 11.33
N LYS A 501 20.18 -31.09 10.10
CA LYS A 501 20.78 -29.83 9.62
C LYS A 501 19.80 -28.66 9.68
N MET A 502 18.55 -28.90 9.30
CA MET A 502 17.47 -27.91 9.37
C MET A 502 16.93 -27.70 10.80
N LYS A 503 17.38 -28.48 11.79
CA LYS A 503 16.77 -28.59 13.14
C LYS A 503 15.26 -28.72 13.07
N ALA A 504 14.81 -29.53 12.10
CA ALA A 504 13.41 -29.78 11.80
C ALA A 504 12.92 -31.02 12.53
N LYS A 505 11.66 -30.95 12.99
CA LYS A 505 10.92 -32.03 13.64
C LYS A 505 9.70 -32.36 12.79
N VAL A 506 9.19 -33.59 12.92
CA VAL A 506 7.93 -33.98 12.28
C VAL A 506 6.81 -33.01 12.70
N GLY A 507 6.04 -32.51 11.73
CA GLY A 507 5.01 -31.49 11.93
C GLY A 507 5.51 -30.04 11.85
N ASP A 508 6.81 -29.80 11.65
CA ASP A 508 7.31 -28.47 11.33
C ASP A 508 6.89 -28.02 9.92
N LEU A 509 6.77 -26.71 9.72
CA LEU A 509 6.49 -26.16 8.40
C LEU A 509 7.76 -26.08 7.56
N VAL A 510 7.62 -26.37 6.28
CA VAL A 510 8.74 -26.38 5.33
C VAL A 510 8.38 -25.63 4.07
N TYR A 511 9.34 -24.84 3.59
CA TYR A 511 9.24 -24.18 2.30
C TYR A 511 10.27 -24.77 1.34
N LEU A 512 9.77 -25.30 0.22
CA LEU A 512 10.58 -25.83 -0.86
C LEU A 512 10.54 -24.87 -2.04
N SER A 513 11.69 -24.58 -2.63
CA SER A 513 11.79 -23.66 -3.77
C SER A 513 12.81 -24.12 -4.79
N ASP A 514 12.59 -23.78 -6.07
CA ASP A 514 13.60 -24.00 -7.11
C ASP A 514 14.90 -23.24 -6.79
N LYS A 515 16.05 -23.92 -6.93
CA LYS A 515 17.37 -23.34 -6.64
C LYS A 515 17.68 -22.08 -7.44
N ARG A 516 17.09 -21.90 -8.62
CA ARG A 516 17.27 -20.69 -9.42
C ARG A 516 16.57 -19.53 -8.73
N LYS A 517 17.36 -18.58 -8.21
CA LYS A 517 16.87 -17.45 -7.39
C LYS A 517 15.71 -16.64 -8.02
N TRP A 518 15.66 -16.52 -9.35
CA TRP A 518 14.58 -15.80 -10.05
C TRP A 518 13.28 -16.61 -10.21
N LEU A 519 13.32 -17.93 -9.98
CA LEU A 519 12.14 -18.82 -9.99
C LEU A 519 11.73 -19.29 -8.60
N GLY A 520 12.56 -19.07 -7.57
CA GLY A 520 12.35 -19.62 -6.23
C GLY A 520 11.01 -19.25 -5.58
N GLY A 521 10.42 -18.09 -5.89
CA GLY A 521 9.07 -17.74 -5.42
C GLY A 521 7.93 -18.18 -6.34
N LEU A 522 8.23 -18.56 -7.59
CA LEU A 522 7.26 -19.00 -8.60
C LEU A 522 7.09 -20.51 -8.64
N LYS A 523 8.18 -21.20 -8.35
CA LYS A 523 8.27 -22.64 -8.29
C LYS A 523 8.59 -23.01 -6.87
N SER A 524 7.57 -22.96 -6.02
CA SER A 524 7.68 -23.24 -4.61
C SER A 524 6.38 -23.75 -4.02
N ILE A 525 6.50 -24.47 -2.91
CA ILE A 525 5.37 -24.87 -2.08
C ILE A 525 5.72 -24.68 -0.61
N HIS A 526 4.68 -24.41 0.18
CA HIS A 526 4.69 -24.66 1.62
C HIS A 526 4.11 -26.05 1.86
N SER A 527 4.74 -26.81 2.75
CA SER A 527 4.28 -28.12 3.19
C SER A 527 4.66 -28.35 4.67
N VAL A 528 4.52 -29.59 5.14
CA VAL A 528 4.82 -30.01 6.52
C VAL A 528 5.84 -31.14 6.49
N PHE A 529 6.82 -31.12 7.39
CA PHE A 529 7.77 -32.22 7.57
C PHE A 529 7.03 -33.49 8.03
N GLY A 530 7.10 -34.54 7.22
CA GLY A 530 6.61 -35.88 7.54
C GLY A 530 7.69 -36.76 8.18
N GLU A 531 7.46 -38.07 8.21
CA GLU A 531 8.41 -39.04 8.75
C GLU A 531 9.71 -39.07 7.91
N PRO A 532 10.90 -39.10 8.57
CA PRO A 532 12.17 -39.07 7.87
C PRO A 532 12.53 -40.41 7.21
N HIS A 533 13.37 -40.34 6.18
CA HIS A 533 13.99 -41.50 5.52
C HIS A 533 15.53 -41.49 5.64
N GLU A 534 16.20 -42.47 5.04
CA GLU A 534 17.67 -42.62 5.11
C GLU A 534 18.39 -42.09 3.84
N GLU A 535 17.68 -41.86 2.72
CA GLU A 535 18.29 -41.40 1.46
C GLU A 535 18.75 -39.92 1.54
N TYR A 536 20.05 -39.67 1.75
CA TYR A 536 20.63 -38.32 1.88
C TYR A 536 20.41 -37.45 0.63
N GLY A 537 20.05 -36.17 0.83
CA GLY A 537 19.96 -35.18 -0.25
C GLY A 537 18.75 -35.37 -1.17
N LEU A 538 17.73 -36.11 -0.71
CA LEU A 538 16.51 -36.42 -1.44
C LEU A 538 15.29 -35.99 -0.63
N VAL A 539 14.27 -35.47 -1.31
CA VAL A 539 12.94 -35.22 -0.75
C VAL A 539 11.89 -36.03 -1.48
N TYR A 540 10.97 -36.63 -0.74
CA TYR A 540 9.81 -37.30 -1.33
C TYR A 540 8.65 -36.33 -1.47
N LEU A 541 8.15 -36.19 -2.70
CA LEU A 541 7.03 -35.31 -3.06
C LEU A 541 5.93 -36.11 -3.73
N THR A 542 4.68 -35.73 -3.51
CA THR A 542 3.53 -36.29 -4.24
C THR A 542 3.36 -35.65 -5.62
N ALA A 543 2.53 -36.27 -6.47
CA ALA A 543 2.21 -35.72 -7.78
C ALA A 543 1.57 -34.32 -7.70
N ASP A 544 0.71 -34.10 -6.70
CA ASP A 544 0.02 -32.82 -6.51
C ASP A 544 0.98 -31.75 -5.98
N GLN A 545 1.87 -32.08 -5.05
CA GLN A 545 2.92 -31.17 -4.58
C GLN A 545 3.86 -30.74 -5.72
N LEU A 546 4.26 -31.67 -6.59
CA LEU A 546 5.06 -31.37 -7.78
C LEU A 546 4.31 -30.45 -8.76
N ARG A 547 3.01 -30.68 -8.96
CA ARG A 547 2.16 -29.85 -9.83
C ARG A 547 1.97 -28.45 -9.26
N GLN A 548 1.72 -28.31 -7.96
CA GLN A 548 1.58 -27.02 -7.29
C GLN A 548 2.90 -26.23 -7.30
N GLY A 549 4.01 -26.91 -7.03
CA GLY A 549 5.34 -26.30 -7.03
C GLY A 549 5.92 -26.05 -8.41
N LEU A 550 5.30 -26.58 -9.47
CA LEU A 550 5.80 -26.51 -10.85
C LEU A 550 7.29 -26.90 -10.96
N PHE A 551 7.72 -27.86 -10.15
CA PHE A 551 9.12 -28.27 -10.06
C PHE A 551 9.55 -28.99 -11.34
N VAL A 552 10.83 -28.81 -11.70
CA VAL A 552 11.39 -29.37 -12.94
C VAL A 552 12.25 -30.57 -12.58
N GLU A 553 12.09 -31.66 -13.33
CA GLU A 553 12.86 -32.88 -13.13
C GLU A 553 14.36 -32.62 -13.34
N GLY A 554 15.19 -33.26 -12.53
CA GLY A 554 16.64 -33.07 -12.58
C GLY A 554 17.14 -31.73 -12.00
N LYS A 555 16.28 -30.91 -11.40
CA LYS A 555 16.67 -29.65 -10.74
C LYS A 555 16.60 -29.76 -9.22
N PHE A 556 17.63 -29.24 -8.57
CA PHE A 556 17.71 -29.12 -7.13
C PHE A 556 16.67 -28.13 -6.59
N LEU A 557 16.15 -28.45 -5.41
CA LEU A 557 15.33 -27.59 -4.58
C LEU A 557 16.16 -27.08 -3.41
N VAL A 558 15.95 -25.82 -3.05
CA VAL A 558 16.41 -25.23 -1.79
C VAL A 558 15.27 -25.35 -0.80
N VAL A 559 15.58 -25.94 0.35
CA VAL A 559 14.61 -26.24 1.40
C VAL A 559 15.01 -25.52 2.68
N GLU A 560 14.01 -24.96 3.33
CA GLU A 560 14.16 -24.19 4.55
C GLU A 560 12.99 -24.47 5.49
N LYS A 561 13.30 -24.72 6.76
CA LYS A 561 12.30 -24.78 7.82
C LYS A 561 11.72 -23.38 8.06
N GLU A 562 10.40 -23.27 8.08
CA GLU A 562 9.73 -22.04 8.48
C GLU A 562 9.67 -21.95 10.01
N MET A 563 10.16 -20.84 10.57
CA MET A 563 10.24 -20.60 12.02
C MET A 563 8.89 -20.17 12.58
#